data_AF-F2RTQ5-F1
#
_entry.id   AF-F2RTQ5-F1
#
_cell.length_a   1.000
_cell.length_b   1.000
_cell.length_c   1.000
_cell.angle_alpha   90.00
_cell.angle_beta   90.00
_cell.angle_gamma   90.00
#
_symmetry.space_group_name_H-M   'P 1'
#
loop_
_entity.id
_entity.type
_entity.pdbx_description
1 polymer ?
#
loop_
_entity_poly.entity_id
_entity_poly.type
_entity_poly.pdbx_seq_one_letter_code
_entity_poly.pdbx_strand_id
1 'polypeptide(L)'
;MDLPGQFVCDKSKEPKVQSSGVVRVKTATAFVHTASRDPTLYKGAQLWIRDLRRTAKHRNARCNGTPASEIATNLLSANPVAIVVTCLVAFLLPLALHLFLYRTAPTSKSDQFILLGSSGSGKTALCAKLEKGTSSNLGPRPTHTSQVSSTFPVALHPAIRKGSDKYRSVNDPTLAQAAKQRVTFSLRDTPGHGKLRDLEVIAQLLDPAKQKQSRTKVRGVIFMIDASTLMDAGQLADIARYLYDVLIILHHFSASTRARSTPVLVAANKQDLFAAIPPAMVKEKLEAEIEAVRETRRKGVINPDAEGDDETDAFGSRPFTFQLLEEESGVKVDFLGGSVTTDYRDDATSGLRSWEEWMGQCL
;
A
#
# COMPACT_ATOMS: atom_id res chain seq x y z
N MET A 1 7.76 12.62 -55.83
CA MET A 1 6.63 11.74 -55.47
C MET A 1 6.48 11.83 -53.97
N ASP A 2 5.62 12.75 -53.57
CA ASP A 2 5.27 13.09 -52.20
C ASP A 2 4.61 11.93 -51.48
N LEU A 3 4.99 11.70 -50.22
CA LEU A 3 4.06 11.38 -49.14
C LEU A 3 4.69 11.83 -47.81
N PRO A 4 4.09 12.82 -47.10
CA PRO A 4 4.53 13.29 -45.80
C PRO A 4 3.69 12.70 -44.64
N GLY A 5 4.23 12.83 -43.43
CA GLY A 5 3.48 13.40 -42.31
C GLY A 5 2.66 12.46 -41.42
N GLN A 6 3.23 12.17 -40.24
CA GLN A 6 2.73 12.65 -38.93
C GLN A 6 1.25 12.38 -38.59
N PHE A 7 0.95 11.73 -37.46
CA PHE A 7 0.33 12.39 -36.29
C PHE A 7 -0.07 11.42 -35.17
N VAL A 8 0.16 11.92 -33.96
CA VAL A 8 -0.19 11.42 -32.63
C VAL A 8 -1.67 11.71 -32.32
N CYS A 9 -2.37 10.79 -31.65
CA CYS A 9 -3.56 11.07 -30.83
C CYS A 9 -3.57 10.08 -29.65
N ASP A 10 -3.15 10.48 -28.46
CA ASP A 10 -3.95 11.15 -27.42
C ASP A 10 -5.18 10.32 -26.97
N LYS A 11 -4.99 9.62 -25.84
CA LYS A 11 -6.07 9.03 -25.05
C LYS A 11 -6.67 10.13 -24.17
N SER A 12 -7.68 10.82 -24.68
CA SER A 12 -8.58 11.57 -23.83
C SER A 12 -10.04 11.38 -24.24
N LYS A 13 -10.88 11.14 -23.23
CA LYS A 13 -12.35 11.23 -23.18
C LYS A 13 -13.17 10.01 -23.62
N GLU A 14 -13.46 9.17 -22.63
CA GLU A 14 -14.72 8.42 -22.56
C GLU A 14 -15.91 9.39 -22.38
N PRO A 15 -17.02 9.24 -23.13
CA PRO A 15 -18.31 9.75 -22.72
C PRO A 15 -19.25 8.65 -22.20
N LYS A 16 -19.94 9.03 -21.12
CA LYS A 16 -21.00 8.37 -20.36
C LYS A 16 -21.96 7.47 -21.15
N VAL A 17 -22.21 6.30 -20.58
CA VAL A 17 -23.33 5.40 -20.87
C VAL A 17 -24.66 6.07 -20.49
N GLN A 18 -25.53 6.28 -21.48
CA GLN A 18 -26.95 6.57 -21.27
C GLN A 18 -27.82 5.59 -22.07
N SER A 19 -28.64 4.86 -21.31
CA SER A 19 -29.91 4.19 -21.65
C SER A 19 -30.03 3.55 -23.05
N SER A 20 -29.81 2.23 -23.05
CA SER A 20 -30.29 1.26 -24.02
C SER A 20 -31.81 1.29 -24.19
N GLY A 21 -32.31 1.34 -25.43
CA GLY A 21 -33.72 1.02 -25.68
C GLY A 21 -34.26 1.31 -27.08
N VAL A 22 -33.81 2.35 -27.78
CA VAL A 22 -34.59 2.87 -28.93
C VAL A 22 -33.86 2.84 -30.29
N VAL A 23 -32.57 2.49 -30.32
CA VAL A 23 -31.76 2.60 -31.57
C VAL A 23 -31.79 1.36 -32.47
N ARG A 24 -32.37 0.23 -32.04
CA ARG A 24 -32.25 -1.04 -32.79
C ARG A 24 -33.23 -1.28 -33.93
N VAL A 25 -34.09 -0.31 -34.30
CA VAL A 25 -35.07 -0.49 -35.39
C VAL A 25 -34.75 0.34 -36.64
N LYS A 26 -33.92 1.40 -36.54
CA LYS A 26 -33.61 2.25 -37.69
C LYS A 26 -32.40 1.79 -38.54
N THR A 27 -31.61 0.84 -38.06
CA THR A 27 -30.39 0.37 -38.73
C THR A 27 -30.60 -0.81 -39.69
N ALA A 28 -31.79 -1.43 -39.72
CA ALA A 28 -32.07 -2.56 -40.63
C ALA A 28 -32.60 -2.14 -42.01
N THR A 29 -32.99 -0.87 -42.20
CA THR A 29 -33.57 -0.39 -43.47
C THR A 29 -32.52 0.16 -44.45
N ALA A 30 -31.29 0.39 -43.99
CA ALA A 30 -30.23 1.02 -44.79
C ALA A 30 -29.22 0.02 -45.42
N PHE A 31 -29.47 -1.30 -45.35
CA PHE A 31 -28.53 -2.32 -45.82
C PHE A 31 -28.98 -3.08 -47.09
N VAL A 32 -29.99 -2.58 -47.82
CA VAL A 32 -30.51 -3.25 -49.04
C VAL A 32 -30.28 -2.42 -50.31
N HIS A 33 -29.39 -1.43 -50.27
CA HIS A 33 -29.07 -0.61 -51.45
C HIS A 33 -27.63 -0.74 -51.94
N THR A 34 -27.00 -1.92 -51.81
CA THR A 34 -25.81 -2.27 -52.58
C THR A 34 -25.70 -3.78 -52.77
N ALA A 35 -25.65 -4.19 -54.04
CA ALA A 35 -25.25 -5.50 -54.55
C ALA A 35 -26.18 -6.72 -54.30
N SER A 36 -26.92 -7.13 -55.35
CA SER A 36 -26.70 -8.39 -56.07
C SER A 36 -27.99 -8.88 -56.77
N ARG A 37 -27.84 -9.30 -58.03
CA ARG A 37 -28.88 -9.88 -58.88
C ARG A 37 -29.10 -11.34 -58.47
N ASP A 38 -30.13 -11.63 -57.67
CA ASP A 38 -30.59 -13.00 -57.49
C ASP A 38 -32.12 -13.06 -57.17
N PRO A 39 -32.97 -13.58 -58.07
CA PRO A 39 -34.43 -13.53 -57.94
C PRO A 39 -35.03 -14.51 -56.91
N THR A 40 -34.22 -15.34 -56.25
CA THR A 40 -34.66 -16.31 -55.22
C THR A 40 -34.60 -15.74 -53.80
N LEU A 41 -33.66 -14.83 -53.52
CA LEU A 41 -33.47 -14.19 -52.21
C LEU A 41 -34.54 -13.12 -51.89
N TYR A 42 -35.14 -12.51 -52.91
CA TYR A 42 -36.17 -11.47 -52.73
C TYR A 42 -37.52 -12.02 -52.25
N LYS A 43 -37.87 -13.27 -52.63
CA LYS A 43 -39.11 -13.93 -52.17
C LYS A 43 -39.01 -14.43 -50.72
N GLY A 44 -37.83 -14.86 -50.27
CA GLY A 44 -37.57 -15.25 -48.88
C GLY A 44 -37.67 -14.09 -47.90
N ALA A 45 -37.11 -12.93 -48.26
CA ALA A 45 -37.16 -11.71 -47.42
C ALA A 45 -38.59 -11.16 -47.27
N GLN A 46 -39.42 -11.22 -48.31
CA GLN A 46 -40.84 -10.80 -48.27
C GLN A 46 -41.70 -11.71 -47.39
N LEU A 47 -41.44 -13.02 -47.39
CA LEU A 47 -42.11 -14.00 -46.52
C LEU A 47 -41.73 -13.78 -45.04
N TRP A 48 -40.45 -13.51 -44.76
CA TRP A 48 -39.98 -13.26 -43.39
C TRP A 48 -40.55 -11.95 -42.80
N ILE A 49 -40.68 -10.89 -43.61
CA ILE A 49 -41.27 -9.62 -43.18
C ILE A 49 -42.79 -9.72 -42.95
N ARG A 50 -43.53 -10.54 -43.73
CA ARG A 50 -44.97 -10.80 -43.48
C ARG A 50 -45.19 -11.61 -42.21
N ASP A 51 -44.29 -12.52 -41.87
CA ASP A 51 -44.40 -13.36 -40.68
C ASP A 51 -44.07 -12.59 -39.39
N LEU A 52 -43.09 -11.69 -39.45
CA LEU A 52 -42.83 -10.71 -38.38
C LEU A 52 -44.01 -9.75 -38.16
N ARG A 53 -44.72 -9.36 -39.21
CA ARG A 53 -45.89 -8.48 -39.09
C ARG A 53 -47.14 -9.20 -38.57
N ARG A 54 -47.28 -10.52 -38.78
CA ARG A 54 -48.33 -11.36 -38.17
C ARG A 54 -48.08 -11.66 -36.70
N THR A 55 -46.82 -11.93 -36.32
CA THR A 55 -46.47 -12.18 -34.91
C THR A 55 -46.45 -10.91 -34.04
N ALA A 56 -46.35 -9.73 -34.65
CA ALA A 56 -46.54 -8.44 -33.95
C ALA A 56 -48.02 -8.10 -33.73
N LYS A 57 -48.92 -8.45 -34.67
CA LYS A 57 -50.36 -8.14 -34.56
C LYS A 57 -51.11 -9.04 -33.55
N HIS A 58 -50.58 -10.23 -33.24
CA HIS A 58 -51.10 -11.09 -32.16
C HIS A 58 -50.49 -10.83 -30.77
N ARG A 59 -49.45 -9.98 -30.66
CA ARG A 59 -48.85 -9.61 -29.36
C ARG A 59 -49.44 -8.34 -28.73
N ASN A 60 -50.24 -7.58 -29.47
CA ASN A 60 -50.83 -6.31 -29.01
C ASN A 60 -52.24 -6.44 -28.37
N ALA A 61 -52.68 -7.65 -28.01
CA ALA A 61 -54.00 -7.87 -27.39
C ALA A 61 -53.92 -8.44 -25.97
N ARG A 62 -52.79 -8.31 -25.27
CA ARG A 62 -52.70 -8.65 -23.85
C ARG A 62 -51.55 -7.90 -23.15
N CYS A 63 -51.67 -6.58 -23.09
CA CYS A 63 -50.96 -5.80 -22.07
C CYS A 63 -51.71 -5.95 -20.74
N ASN A 64 -51.68 -7.17 -20.18
CA ASN A 64 -51.80 -7.31 -18.74
C ASN A 64 -50.47 -6.92 -18.12
N GLY A 65 -50.53 -6.36 -16.92
CA GLY A 65 -49.48 -5.56 -16.31
C GLY A 65 -48.11 -6.23 -16.34
N THR A 66 -47.07 -5.39 -16.28
CA THR A 66 -45.73 -5.88 -15.95
C THR A 66 -45.82 -6.82 -14.75
N PRO A 67 -45.11 -7.96 -14.71
CA PRO A 67 -45.21 -8.90 -13.59
C PRO A 67 -44.95 -8.21 -12.24
N ALA A 68 -44.11 -7.16 -12.23
CA ALA A 68 -43.84 -6.34 -11.06
C ALA A 68 -45.07 -5.55 -10.56
N SER A 69 -45.91 -5.02 -11.45
CA SER A 69 -47.11 -4.27 -11.05
C SER A 69 -48.19 -5.18 -10.48
N GLU A 70 -48.37 -6.38 -11.06
CA GLU A 70 -49.33 -7.37 -10.54
C GLU A 70 -48.91 -7.94 -9.17
N ILE A 71 -47.60 -8.17 -8.98
CA ILE A 71 -47.04 -8.58 -7.69
C ILE A 71 -47.24 -7.47 -6.64
N ALA A 72 -46.97 -6.21 -7.00
CA ALA A 72 -47.15 -5.08 -6.08
C ALA A 72 -48.62 -4.87 -5.67
N THR A 73 -49.57 -5.01 -6.61
CA THR A 73 -51.01 -4.89 -6.30
C THR A 73 -51.52 -6.03 -5.44
N ASN A 74 -51.00 -7.26 -5.62
CA ASN A 74 -51.35 -8.40 -4.78
C ASN A 74 -50.78 -8.29 -3.37
N LEU A 75 -49.58 -7.74 -3.22
CA LEU A 75 -48.97 -7.46 -1.91
C LEU A 75 -49.71 -6.35 -1.14
N LEU A 76 -50.34 -5.39 -1.83
CA LEU A 76 -51.16 -4.33 -1.22
C LEU A 76 -52.64 -4.73 -1.03
N SER A 77 -53.06 -5.90 -1.51
CA SER A 77 -54.42 -6.39 -1.33
C SER A 77 -54.66 -6.84 0.11
N ALA A 78 -55.87 -6.64 0.65
CA ALA A 78 -56.27 -7.01 2.01
C ALA A 78 -56.44 -8.54 2.21
N ASN A 79 -55.53 -9.33 1.64
CA ASN A 79 -55.47 -10.78 1.83
C ASN A 79 -54.55 -11.10 3.02
N PRO A 80 -54.99 -11.90 4.01
CA PRO A 80 -54.16 -12.25 5.17
C PRO A 80 -52.80 -12.86 4.79
N VAL A 81 -52.72 -13.60 3.68
CA VAL A 81 -51.45 -14.16 3.17
C VAL A 81 -50.52 -13.07 2.64
N ALA A 82 -51.08 -12.07 1.94
CA ALA A 82 -50.30 -10.94 1.42
C ALA A 82 -49.74 -10.07 2.56
N ILE A 83 -50.50 -9.89 3.64
CA ILE A 83 -50.05 -9.17 4.85
C ILE A 83 -48.87 -9.89 5.51
N VAL A 84 -48.93 -11.23 5.63
CA VAL A 84 -47.83 -12.01 6.22
C VAL A 84 -46.57 -11.95 5.35
N VAL A 85 -46.71 -12.08 4.02
CA VAL A 85 -45.57 -12.02 3.08
C VAL A 85 -44.94 -10.63 3.06
N THR A 86 -45.75 -9.56 3.03
CA THR A 86 -45.23 -8.19 3.07
C THR A 86 -44.51 -7.88 4.38
N CYS A 87 -45.05 -8.30 5.53
CA CYS A 87 -44.35 -8.18 6.81
C CYS A 87 -43.02 -8.95 6.82
N LEU A 88 -43.00 -10.20 6.34
CA LEU A 88 -41.77 -10.98 6.23
C LEU A 88 -40.72 -10.28 5.37
N VAL A 89 -41.10 -9.79 4.19
CA VAL A 89 -40.17 -9.06 3.31
C VAL A 89 -39.72 -7.73 3.96
N ALA A 90 -40.64 -6.99 4.59
CA ALA A 90 -40.33 -5.71 5.22
C ALA A 90 -39.32 -5.83 6.38
N PHE A 91 -39.31 -6.95 7.10
CA PHE A 91 -38.36 -7.18 8.20
C PHE A 91 -37.13 -8.00 7.78
N LEU A 92 -37.30 -9.03 6.95
CA LEU A 92 -36.19 -9.89 6.52
C LEU A 92 -35.31 -9.22 5.47
N LEU A 93 -35.84 -8.38 4.58
CA LEU A 93 -35.03 -7.72 3.55
C LEU A 93 -34.03 -6.72 4.16
N PRO A 94 -34.40 -5.81 5.08
CA PRO A 94 -33.43 -4.96 5.77
C PRO A 94 -32.45 -5.74 6.62
N LEU A 95 -32.89 -6.82 7.29
CA LEU A 95 -32.00 -7.67 8.09
C LEU A 95 -31.00 -8.42 7.20
N ALA A 96 -31.44 -8.99 6.08
CA ALA A 96 -30.59 -9.67 5.12
C ALA A 96 -29.61 -8.70 4.45
N LEU A 97 -30.06 -7.48 4.10
CA LEU A 97 -29.19 -6.43 3.59
C LEU A 97 -28.18 -5.99 4.65
N HIS A 98 -28.61 -5.78 5.89
CA HIS A 98 -27.72 -5.42 7.00
C HIS A 98 -26.67 -6.52 7.22
N LEU A 99 -27.08 -7.78 7.27
CA LEU A 99 -26.15 -8.91 7.40
C LEU A 99 -25.23 -9.03 6.18
N PHE A 100 -25.72 -8.87 4.96
CA PHE A 100 -24.87 -8.97 3.76
C PHE A 100 -23.85 -7.83 3.66
N LEU A 101 -24.26 -6.60 3.97
CA LEU A 101 -23.41 -5.41 3.93
C LEU A 101 -22.45 -5.31 5.13
N TYR A 102 -22.87 -5.73 6.33
CA TYR A 102 -22.03 -5.64 7.54
C TYR A 102 -21.21 -6.90 7.82
N ARG A 103 -21.60 -8.08 7.32
CA ARG A 103 -20.76 -9.30 7.42
C ARG A 103 -19.51 -9.23 6.54
N THR A 104 -19.50 -8.33 5.55
CA THR A 104 -18.34 -8.03 4.71
C THR A 104 -17.54 -6.81 5.19
N ALA A 105 -17.82 -6.30 6.40
CA ALA A 105 -17.01 -5.23 6.98
C ALA A 105 -15.52 -5.64 6.92
N PRO A 106 -14.68 -4.92 6.14
CA PRO A 106 -13.31 -5.31 5.95
C PRO A 106 -12.61 -5.27 7.29
N THR A 107 -12.08 -6.43 7.72
CA THR A 107 -11.21 -6.48 8.91
C THR A 107 -10.05 -5.53 8.65
N SER A 108 -9.88 -4.50 9.49
CA SER A 108 -8.80 -3.53 9.32
C SER A 108 -7.46 -4.26 9.32
N LYS A 109 -6.63 -4.03 8.31
CA LYS A 109 -5.26 -4.55 8.29
C LYS A 109 -4.51 -4.00 9.50
N SER A 110 -3.72 -4.83 10.17
CA SER A 110 -2.83 -4.35 11.22
C SER A 110 -1.63 -3.64 10.60
N ASP A 111 -1.37 -2.43 11.06
CA ASP A 111 -0.19 -1.67 10.65
C ASP A 111 1.07 -2.27 11.30
N GLN A 112 2.14 -2.43 10.52
CA GLN A 112 3.40 -3.03 10.94
C GLN A 112 4.60 -2.16 10.54
N PHE A 113 5.59 -2.07 11.42
CA PHE A 113 6.92 -1.53 11.13
C PHE A 113 7.96 -2.63 11.25
N ILE A 114 8.97 -2.59 10.38
CA ILE A 114 10.07 -3.55 10.39
C ILE A 114 11.30 -2.84 10.94
N LEU A 115 11.93 -3.44 11.95
CA LEU A 115 13.13 -2.93 12.60
C LEU A 115 14.35 -3.70 12.09
N LEU A 116 15.16 -3.02 11.28
CA LEU A 116 16.39 -3.51 10.67
C LEU A 116 17.60 -2.76 11.25
N GLY A 117 18.81 -3.22 10.94
CA GLY A 117 20.06 -2.55 11.32
C GLY A 117 21.14 -3.48 11.87
N SER A 118 22.34 -2.94 12.10
CA SER A 118 23.53 -3.71 12.53
C SER A 118 23.40 -4.32 13.91
N SER A 119 24.24 -5.31 14.22
CA SER A 119 24.33 -5.85 15.58
C SER A 119 24.80 -4.77 16.56
N GLY A 120 24.26 -4.76 17.78
CA GLY A 120 24.63 -3.76 18.78
C GLY A 120 24.04 -2.36 18.59
N SER A 121 23.25 -2.12 17.52
CA SER A 121 22.60 -0.82 17.27
C SER A 121 21.46 -0.47 18.25
N GLY A 122 21.02 -1.43 19.07
CA GLY A 122 19.99 -1.20 20.08
C GLY A 122 18.55 -1.55 19.68
N LYS A 123 18.35 -2.35 18.61
CA LYS A 123 17.04 -2.80 18.14
C LYS A 123 16.18 -3.45 19.23
N THR A 124 16.72 -4.49 19.87
CA THR A 124 16.03 -5.24 20.93
C THR A 124 15.77 -4.35 22.15
N ALA A 125 16.70 -3.45 22.47
CA ALA A 125 16.54 -2.48 23.56
C ALA A 125 15.42 -1.47 23.27
N LEU A 126 15.29 -1.02 22.02
CA LEU A 126 14.18 -0.16 21.58
C LEU A 126 12.85 -0.90 21.73
N CYS A 127 12.74 -2.15 21.26
CA CYS A 127 11.54 -2.96 21.43
C CYS A 127 11.15 -3.12 22.91
N ALA A 128 12.12 -3.46 23.76
CA ALA A 128 11.90 -3.60 25.20
C ALA A 128 11.44 -2.28 25.85
N LYS A 129 11.96 -1.13 25.39
CA LYS A 129 11.56 0.18 25.89
C LYS A 129 10.14 0.58 25.44
N LEU A 130 9.80 0.33 24.18
CA LEU A 130 8.46 0.60 23.64
C LEU A 130 7.41 -0.32 24.30
N GLU A 131 7.77 -1.56 24.62
CA GLU A 131 6.94 -2.45 25.42
C GLU A 131 6.74 -1.89 26.84
N LYS A 132 7.82 -1.43 27.50
CA LYS A 132 7.78 -0.80 28.83
C LYS A 132 6.99 0.51 28.88
N GLY A 133 6.91 1.29 27.79
CA GLY A 133 6.04 2.47 27.72
C GLY A 133 4.55 2.18 28.07
N THR A 134 4.17 0.89 28.02
CA THR A 134 2.87 0.37 28.44
C THR A 134 2.82 -0.02 29.93
N SER A 135 3.97 -0.29 30.56
CA SER A 135 4.14 -0.84 31.93
C SER A 135 5.21 -0.06 32.72
N SER A 136 4.78 0.92 33.51
CA SER A 136 5.59 2.03 34.04
C SER A 136 6.67 1.74 35.09
N ASN A 137 7.08 0.49 35.37
CA ASN A 137 7.86 0.17 36.59
C ASN A 137 9.13 -0.71 36.45
N LEU A 138 9.63 -1.06 35.25
CA LEU A 138 10.85 -1.89 35.14
C LEU A 138 12.08 -1.09 34.70
N GLY A 139 13.23 -1.19 35.39
CA GLY A 139 14.49 -0.57 34.94
C GLY A 139 15.00 -1.08 33.57
N PRO A 140 16.11 -0.55 33.03
CA PRO A 140 16.70 -1.03 31.79
C PRO A 140 16.96 -2.54 31.84
N ARG A 141 16.37 -3.32 30.93
CA ARG A 141 16.60 -4.76 30.85
C ARG A 141 17.88 -5.02 30.05
N PRO A 142 18.83 -5.82 30.54
CA PRO A 142 19.97 -6.23 29.74
C PRO A 142 19.47 -7.03 28.53
N THR A 143 19.87 -6.63 27.33
CA THR A 143 19.51 -7.28 26.07
C THR A 143 20.75 -7.86 25.39
N HIS A 144 20.59 -9.02 24.76
CA HIS A 144 21.61 -9.64 23.92
C HIS A 144 21.20 -9.60 22.44
N THR A 145 22.10 -10.01 21.56
CA THR A 145 21.86 -10.06 20.12
C THR A 145 20.71 -10.99 19.77
N SER A 146 19.64 -10.46 19.16
CA SER A 146 18.53 -11.26 18.65
C SER A 146 19.02 -12.27 17.61
N GLN A 147 18.69 -13.55 17.83
CA GLN A 147 18.97 -14.64 16.88
C GLN A 147 17.77 -14.98 15.99
N VAL A 148 16.56 -14.58 16.41
CA VAL A 148 15.30 -14.86 15.71
C VAL A 148 14.49 -13.58 15.61
N SER A 149 13.77 -13.42 14.49
CA SER A 149 12.84 -12.30 14.32
C SER A 149 11.66 -12.43 15.29
N SER A 150 11.31 -11.35 15.98
CA SER A 150 10.20 -11.34 16.95
C SER A 150 9.30 -10.14 16.70
N THR A 151 8.01 -10.27 17.00
CA THR A 151 7.01 -9.25 16.69
C THR A 151 6.28 -8.86 17.96
N PHE A 152 6.22 -7.57 18.25
CA PHE A 152 5.65 -7.03 19.48
C PHE A 152 4.57 -6.00 19.17
N PRO A 153 3.47 -5.96 19.93
CA PRO A 153 2.52 -4.86 19.86
C PRO A 153 3.10 -3.63 20.55
N VAL A 154 3.06 -2.48 19.88
CA VAL A 154 3.49 -1.19 20.41
C VAL A 154 2.30 -0.24 20.41
N ALA A 155 2.14 0.51 21.49
CA ALA A 155 1.20 1.61 21.56
C ALA A 155 1.96 2.94 21.38
N LEU A 156 1.54 3.77 20.42
CA LEU A 156 2.09 5.11 20.29
C LEU A 156 1.83 5.94 21.55
N HIS A 157 2.75 6.84 21.86
CA HIS A 157 2.60 7.80 22.93
C HIS A 157 1.34 8.67 22.72
N PRO A 158 0.50 8.92 23.75
CA PRO A 158 -0.78 9.62 23.61
C PRO A 158 -0.69 11.04 23.04
N ALA A 159 0.47 11.69 23.17
CA ALA A 159 0.70 13.03 22.63
C ALA A 159 0.90 13.05 21.10
N ILE A 160 1.19 11.90 20.49
CA ILE A 160 1.56 11.79 19.08
C ILE A 160 0.33 11.49 18.24
N ARG A 161 0.13 12.29 17.18
CA ARG A 161 -0.98 12.15 16.25
C ARG A 161 -0.60 11.30 15.05
N LYS A 162 -1.59 10.61 14.47
CA LYS A 162 -1.41 9.90 13.20
C LYS A 162 -1.21 10.88 12.05
N GLY A 163 -0.51 10.47 11.00
CA GLY A 163 -0.41 11.23 9.76
C GLY A 163 -1.78 11.42 9.11
N SER A 164 -2.66 10.42 9.22
CA SER A 164 -4.06 10.51 8.80
C SER A 164 -4.89 11.59 9.52
N ASP A 165 -4.46 12.04 10.70
CA ASP A 165 -5.15 13.06 11.50
C ASP A 165 -4.60 14.48 11.26
N LYS A 166 -3.60 14.64 10.38
CA LYS A 166 -2.91 15.92 10.13
C LYS A 166 -3.86 17.06 9.72
N TYR A 167 -4.91 16.75 8.96
CA TYR A 167 -5.86 17.75 8.45
C TYR A 167 -7.18 17.80 9.23
N ARG A 168 -7.29 17.05 10.33
CA ARG A 168 -8.49 17.06 11.17
C ARG A 168 -8.45 18.25 12.13
N SER A 169 -9.62 18.85 12.36
CA SER A 169 -9.75 19.98 13.30
C SER A 169 -9.42 19.54 14.72
N VAL A 170 -8.76 20.41 15.49
CA VAL A 170 -8.42 20.16 16.91
C VAL A 170 -9.64 19.83 17.77
N ASN A 171 -10.83 20.33 17.39
CA ASN A 171 -12.09 20.14 18.12
C ASN A 171 -12.97 19.00 17.55
N ASP A 172 -12.42 18.07 16.78
CA ASP A 172 -13.17 16.90 16.30
C ASP A 172 -13.45 15.93 17.48
N PRO A 173 -14.72 15.64 17.83
CA PRO A 173 -15.05 14.73 18.93
C PRO A 173 -14.56 13.29 18.67
N THR A 174 -14.41 12.89 17.40
CA THR A 174 -13.86 11.58 17.04
C THR A 174 -12.35 11.51 17.31
N LEU A 175 -11.62 12.63 17.20
CA LEU A 175 -10.23 12.71 17.65
C LEU A 175 -10.13 12.62 19.17
N ALA A 176 -11.03 13.25 19.93
CA ALA A 176 -11.04 13.14 21.38
C ALA A 176 -11.30 11.70 21.86
N GLN A 177 -12.11 10.94 21.11
CA GLN A 177 -12.31 9.51 21.35
C GLN A 177 -11.10 8.68 20.90
N ALA A 178 -10.51 8.99 19.73
CA ALA A 178 -9.32 8.32 19.24
C ALA A 178 -8.08 8.59 20.11
N ALA A 179 -7.94 9.77 20.71
CA ALA A 179 -6.87 10.07 21.67
C ALA A 179 -7.01 9.27 22.97
N LYS A 180 -8.25 8.93 23.37
CA LYS A 180 -8.50 8.00 24.48
C LYS A 180 -8.12 6.56 24.11
N GLN A 181 -8.29 6.18 22.84
CA GLN A 181 -7.93 4.86 22.34
C GLN A 181 -6.49 4.85 21.80
N ARG A 182 -5.54 4.37 22.61
CA ARG A 182 -4.13 4.31 22.19
C ARG A 182 -3.99 3.63 20.83
N VAL A 183 -3.31 4.32 19.91
CA VAL A 183 -3.01 3.80 18.58
C VAL A 183 -2.00 2.68 18.73
N THR A 184 -2.39 1.46 18.34
CA THR A 184 -1.51 0.30 18.38
C THR A 184 -1.05 -0.09 16.98
N PHE A 185 0.19 -0.53 16.89
CA PHE A 185 0.79 -1.10 15.69
C PHE A 185 1.73 -2.23 16.09
N SER A 186 2.19 -3.01 15.11
CA SER A 186 3.13 -4.09 15.33
C SER A 186 4.55 -3.67 14.96
N LEU A 187 5.52 -3.89 15.84
CA LEU A 187 6.94 -3.71 15.56
C LEU A 187 7.62 -5.07 15.45
N ARG A 188 8.25 -5.35 14.30
CA ARG A 188 8.99 -6.59 14.07
C ARG A 188 10.49 -6.38 14.18
N ASP A 189 11.08 -6.89 15.25
CA ASP A 189 12.54 -6.99 15.43
C ASP A 189 13.14 -8.04 14.51
N THR A 190 14.33 -7.77 13.99
CA THR A 190 15.09 -8.69 13.13
C THR A 190 16.53 -8.87 13.62
N PRO A 191 17.14 -10.04 13.39
CA PRO A 191 18.55 -10.26 13.70
C PRO A 191 19.47 -9.27 12.96
N GLY A 192 20.42 -8.69 13.69
CA GLY A 192 21.38 -7.74 13.12
C GLY A 192 22.70 -8.35 12.65
N HIS A 193 22.94 -9.64 12.93
CA HIS A 193 24.17 -10.32 12.58
C HIS A 193 24.18 -10.66 11.08
N GLY A 194 25.30 -10.41 10.37
CA GLY A 194 25.36 -10.54 8.90
C GLY A 194 24.78 -11.83 8.34
N LYS A 195 25.08 -12.98 8.96
CA LYS A 195 24.57 -14.30 8.54
C LYS A 195 23.07 -14.55 8.78
N LEU A 196 22.43 -13.76 9.63
CA LEU A 196 21.02 -13.91 10.00
C LEU A 196 20.12 -12.85 9.34
N ARG A 197 20.73 -11.96 8.53
CA ARG A 197 20.02 -10.97 7.72
C ARG A 197 19.50 -11.66 6.46
N ASP A 198 18.46 -12.47 6.59
CA ASP A 198 17.84 -13.13 5.44
C ASP A 198 17.13 -12.08 4.57
N LEU A 199 17.84 -11.54 3.57
CA LEU A 199 17.33 -10.51 2.66
C LEU A 199 16.08 -10.98 1.92
N GLU A 200 16.01 -12.26 1.57
CA GLU A 200 14.81 -12.84 0.97
C GLU A 200 13.62 -12.70 1.92
N VAL A 201 13.76 -13.08 3.19
CA VAL A 201 12.67 -12.91 4.17
C VAL A 201 12.25 -11.45 4.27
N ILE A 202 13.21 -10.51 4.26
CA ILE A 202 12.92 -9.08 4.28
C ILE A 202 12.14 -8.66 3.01
N ALA A 203 12.57 -9.11 1.83
CA ALA A 203 11.88 -8.85 0.57
C ALA A 203 10.44 -9.38 0.59
N GLN A 204 10.23 -10.58 1.11
CA GLN A 204 8.90 -11.17 1.24
C GLN A 204 7.98 -10.40 2.20
N LEU A 205 8.55 -9.78 3.23
CA LEU A 205 7.79 -8.92 4.15
C LEU A 205 7.42 -7.58 3.51
N LEU A 206 8.30 -7.05 2.67
CA LEU A 206 8.12 -5.79 1.96
C LEU A 206 7.26 -5.93 0.70
N ASP A 207 7.10 -7.15 0.18
CA ASP A 207 6.29 -7.43 -1.00
C ASP A 207 4.80 -7.07 -0.77
N PRO A 208 4.26 -6.09 -1.52
CA PRO A 208 2.86 -5.67 -1.39
C PRO A 208 1.86 -6.79 -1.72
N ALA A 209 2.23 -7.77 -2.55
CA ALA A 209 1.37 -8.91 -2.86
C ALA A 209 1.19 -9.83 -1.65
N LYS A 210 2.29 -10.13 -0.95
CA LYS A 210 2.27 -10.93 0.29
C LYS A 210 1.58 -10.20 1.44
N GLN A 211 1.76 -8.89 1.56
CA GLN A 211 1.02 -8.06 2.52
C GLN A 211 -0.50 -8.08 2.30
N LYS A 212 -0.96 -8.22 1.05
CA LYS A 212 -2.40 -8.36 0.77
C LYS A 212 -2.96 -9.66 1.35
N GLN A 213 -2.15 -10.72 1.40
CA GLN A 213 -2.54 -12.04 1.91
C GLN A 213 -2.44 -12.11 3.45
N SER A 214 -1.40 -11.54 4.05
CA SER A 214 -1.11 -11.65 5.49
C SER A 214 -2.00 -10.81 6.41
N ARG A 215 -2.90 -9.99 5.85
CA ARG A 215 -3.69 -8.95 6.58
C ARG A 215 -2.82 -7.93 7.36
N THR A 216 -1.50 -7.94 7.18
CA THR A 216 -0.58 -6.96 7.74
C THR A 216 -0.21 -5.96 6.66
N LYS A 217 -0.10 -4.68 7.01
CA LYS A 217 0.34 -3.63 6.10
C LYS A 217 1.61 -3.01 6.65
N VAL A 218 2.71 -3.11 5.91
CA VAL A 218 3.96 -2.46 6.31
C VAL A 218 3.82 -0.97 6.05
N ARG A 219 4.09 -0.15 7.08
CA ARG A 219 3.95 1.32 7.02
C ARG A 219 5.26 2.05 6.91
N GLY A 220 6.35 1.42 7.33
CA GLY A 220 7.70 1.97 7.25
C GLY A 220 8.73 0.95 7.66
N VAL A 221 9.97 1.19 7.24
CA VAL A 221 11.15 0.44 7.68
C VAL A 221 11.99 1.35 8.58
N ILE A 222 12.38 0.86 9.74
CA ILE A 222 13.27 1.57 10.66
C ILE A 222 14.61 0.87 10.61
N PHE A 223 15.63 1.56 10.12
CA PHE A 223 17.00 1.08 10.06
C PHE A 223 17.82 1.71 11.19
N MET A 224 18.02 0.97 12.27
CA MET A 224 18.76 1.44 13.44
C MET A 224 20.26 1.24 13.28
N ILE A 225 21.02 2.31 13.50
CA ILE A 225 22.47 2.30 13.52
C ILE A 225 22.99 2.79 14.87
N ASP A 226 24.17 2.33 15.24
CA ASP A 226 24.91 2.90 16.35
C ASP A 226 25.71 4.11 15.85
N ALA A 227 25.35 5.30 16.28
CA ALA A 227 26.00 6.52 15.83
C ALA A 227 27.43 6.68 16.34
N SER A 228 27.82 5.96 17.40
CA SER A 228 29.16 6.03 17.98
C SER A 228 30.19 5.17 17.25
N THR A 229 29.75 4.15 16.51
CA THR A 229 30.65 3.21 15.82
C THR A 229 30.90 3.59 14.36
N LEU A 230 30.25 4.64 13.84
CA LEU A 230 30.37 5.07 12.43
C LEU A 230 31.70 5.75 12.08
N MET A 231 32.64 5.85 13.04
CA MET A 231 34.02 6.26 12.76
C MET A 231 34.88 5.07 12.30
N ASP A 232 34.50 3.83 12.60
CA ASP A 232 35.16 2.64 12.10
C ASP A 232 34.71 2.34 10.66
N ALA A 233 35.66 2.40 9.73
CA ALA A 233 35.41 2.15 8.31
C ALA A 233 34.87 0.75 8.04
N GLY A 234 35.29 -0.26 8.81
CA GLY A 234 34.81 -1.64 8.62
C GLY A 234 33.32 -1.79 8.95
N GLN A 235 32.89 -1.20 10.07
CA GLN A 235 31.48 -1.18 10.48
C GLN A 235 30.64 -0.31 9.56
N LEU A 236 31.14 0.87 9.17
CA LEU A 236 30.45 1.75 8.23
C LEU A 236 30.18 1.04 6.91
N ALA A 237 31.16 0.31 6.36
CA ALA A 237 31.02 -0.45 5.12
C ALA A 237 30.00 -1.60 5.25
N ASP A 238 29.96 -2.34 6.35
CA ASP A 238 28.93 -3.38 6.58
C ASP A 238 27.52 -2.77 6.69
N ILE A 239 27.39 -1.66 7.42
CA ILE A 239 26.12 -0.92 7.58
C ILE A 239 25.64 -0.39 6.23
N ALA A 240 26.52 0.24 5.45
CA ALA A 240 26.21 0.79 4.15
C ALA A 240 25.80 -0.29 3.15
N ARG A 241 26.53 -1.43 3.10
CA ARG A 241 26.14 -2.59 2.28
C ARG A 241 24.74 -3.08 2.64
N TYR A 242 24.48 -3.28 3.93
CA TYR A 242 23.18 -3.77 4.38
C TYR A 242 22.04 -2.78 4.06
N LEU A 243 22.27 -1.48 4.30
CA LEU A 243 21.30 -0.46 3.95
C LEU A 243 21.05 -0.43 2.43
N TYR A 244 22.11 -0.48 1.62
CA TYR A 244 21.99 -0.51 0.16
C TYR A 244 21.14 -1.70 -0.34
N ASP A 245 21.37 -2.90 0.19
CA ASP A 245 20.59 -4.09 -0.17
C ASP A 245 19.09 -3.89 0.15
N VAL A 246 18.77 -3.32 1.32
CA VAL A 246 17.38 -3.00 1.69
C VAL A 246 16.76 -1.94 0.76
N LEU A 247 17.52 -0.92 0.38
CA LEU A 247 17.05 0.14 -0.50
C LEU A 247 16.80 -0.36 -1.93
N ILE A 248 17.63 -1.27 -2.45
CA ILE A 248 17.42 -1.92 -3.75
C ILE A 248 16.13 -2.74 -3.74
N ILE A 249 15.88 -3.52 -2.69
CA ILE A 249 14.64 -4.28 -2.53
C ILE A 249 13.42 -3.34 -2.57
N LEU A 250 13.48 -2.23 -1.84
CA LEU A 250 12.40 -1.23 -1.83
C LEU A 250 12.22 -0.53 -3.18
N HIS A 251 13.32 -0.20 -3.85
CA HIS A 251 13.31 0.37 -5.19
C HIS A 251 12.59 -0.55 -6.18
N HIS A 252 12.97 -1.84 -6.22
CA HIS A 252 12.38 -2.82 -7.11
C HIS A 252 10.87 -2.96 -6.90
N PHE A 253 10.42 -3.03 -5.64
CA PHE A 253 8.99 -3.08 -5.35
C PHE A 253 8.26 -1.79 -5.76
N SER A 254 8.87 -0.63 -5.54
CA SER A 254 8.29 0.65 -5.94
C SER A 254 8.13 0.77 -7.45
N ALA A 255 9.19 0.42 -8.19
CA ALA A 255 9.20 0.42 -9.65
C ALA A 255 8.16 -0.55 -10.23
N SER A 256 8.04 -1.75 -9.65
CA SER A 256 7.13 -2.79 -10.12
C SER A 256 5.66 -2.47 -9.84
N THR A 257 5.32 -1.97 -8.65
CA THR A 257 3.90 -1.93 -8.21
C THR A 257 3.21 -0.57 -8.34
N ARG A 258 3.91 0.51 -8.71
CA ARG A 258 3.38 1.90 -8.72
C ARG A 258 2.59 2.26 -7.44
N ALA A 259 2.80 1.52 -6.37
CA ALA A 259 2.13 1.69 -5.10
C ALA A 259 2.84 2.81 -4.33
N ARG A 260 2.23 3.25 -3.22
CA ARG A 260 2.96 4.12 -2.28
C ARG A 260 4.22 3.41 -1.82
N SER A 261 5.36 4.06 -2.01
CA SER A 261 6.65 3.63 -1.50
C SER A 261 6.62 3.51 0.02
N THR A 262 7.37 2.54 0.54
CA THR A 262 7.53 2.38 2.00
C THR A 262 8.63 3.33 2.46
N PRO A 263 8.35 4.32 3.31
CA PRO A 263 9.36 5.25 3.80
C PRO A 263 10.34 4.52 4.74
N VAL A 264 11.58 5.00 4.76
CA VAL A 264 12.67 4.46 5.58
C VAL A 264 13.14 5.50 6.58
N LEU A 265 13.24 5.11 7.85
CA LEU A 265 13.86 5.92 8.90
C LEU A 265 15.24 5.36 9.22
N VAL A 266 16.30 6.12 8.99
CA VAL A 266 17.62 5.83 9.54
C VAL A 266 17.69 6.45 10.94
N ALA A 267 17.53 5.58 11.94
CA ALA A 267 17.54 5.96 13.35
C ALA A 267 18.97 5.88 13.89
N ALA A 268 19.63 7.03 14.03
CA ALA A 268 20.95 7.16 14.60
C ALA A 268 20.87 7.08 16.14
N ASN A 269 21.01 5.87 16.68
CA ASN A 269 20.90 5.60 18.11
C ASN A 269 22.22 5.91 18.86
N LYS A 270 22.12 5.97 20.19
CA LYS A 270 23.21 6.23 21.13
C LYS A 270 23.75 7.66 21.09
N GLN A 271 22.90 8.63 20.75
CA GLN A 271 23.26 10.06 20.77
C GLN A 271 23.58 10.61 22.17
N ASP A 272 23.36 9.82 23.22
CA ASP A 272 23.82 10.09 24.59
C ASP A 272 25.34 9.91 24.77
N LEU A 273 26.02 9.21 23.85
CA LEU A 273 27.46 9.01 23.92
C LEU A 273 28.22 10.18 23.26
N PHE A 274 29.31 10.63 23.89
CA PHE A 274 30.16 11.71 23.35
C PHE A 274 30.75 11.42 21.96
N ALA A 275 30.94 10.14 21.64
CA ALA A 275 31.44 9.70 20.33
C ALA A 275 30.35 9.63 19.25
N ALA A 276 29.10 9.94 19.58
CA ALA A 276 28.00 9.85 18.64
C ALA A 276 28.07 10.93 17.57
N ILE A 277 27.99 10.51 16.31
CA ILE A 277 27.94 11.40 15.16
C ILE A 277 26.51 11.93 14.97
N PRO A 278 26.31 13.24 14.70
CA PRO A 278 24.98 13.80 14.46
C PRO A 278 24.35 13.23 13.18
N PRO A 279 23.01 13.14 13.10
CA PRO A 279 22.30 12.48 11.98
C PRO A 279 22.57 13.10 10.60
N ALA A 280 22.89 14.40 10.53
CA ALA A 280 23.29 15.05 9.27
C ALA A 280 24.60 14.49 8.71
N MET A 281 25.62 14.33 9.56
CA MET A 281 26.89 13.73 9.17
C MET A 281 26.76 12.23 8.90
N VAL A 282 25.85 11.54 9.60
CA VAL A 282 25.52 10.13 9.31
C VAL A 282 25.04 9.99 7.87
N LYS A 283 24.15 10.88 7.42
CA LYS A 283 23.66 10.89 6.04
C LYS A 283 24.81 11.02 5.05
N GLU A 284 25.67 12.04 5.20
CA GLU A 284 26.80 12.28 4.29
C GLU A 284 27.76 11.09 4.22
N LYS A 285 28.10 10.50 5.37
CA LYS A 285 28.97 9.32 5.42
C LYS A 285 28.35 8.10 4.74
N LEU A 286 27.05 7.87 4.95
CA LEU A 286 26.36 6.75 4.31
C LEU A 286 26.19 6.97 2.81
N GLU A 287 25.95 8.19 2.33
CA GLU A 287 25.91 8.49 0.89
C GLU A 287 27.25 8.17 0.22
N ALA A 288 28.36 8.64 0.82
CA ALA A 288 29.71 8.39 0.30
C ALA A 288 30.06 6.89 0.30
N GLU A 289 29.77 6.17 1.38
CA GLU A 289 30.08 4.74 1.48
C GLU A 289 29.17 3.90 0.57
N ILE A 290 27.89 4.24 0.42
CA ILE A 290 26.99 3.54 -0.50
C ILE A 290 27.45 3.72 -1.94
N GLU A 291 27.91 4.92 -2.34
CA GLU A 291 28.49 5.11 -3.67
C GLU A 291 29.75 4.25 -3.86
N ALA A 292 30.62 4.16 -2.84
CA ALA A 292 31.79 3.27 -2.90
C ALA A 292 31.40 1.79 -3.03
N VAL A 293 30.37 1.33 -2.29
CA VAL A 293 29.82 -0.03 -2.41
C VAL A 293 29.27 -0.27 -3.81
N ARG A 294 28.54 0.71 -4.36
CA ARG A 294 27.95 0.64 -5.69
C ARG A 294 29.01 0.60 -6.78
N GLU A 295 30.03 1.45 -6.71
CA GLU A 295 31.18 1.39 -7.61
C GLU A 295 31.88 0.03 -7.56
N THR A 296 32.06 -0.52 -6.36
CA THR A 296 32.70 -1.82 -6.17
C THR A 296 31.87 -2.93 -6.80
N ARG A 297 30.54 -2.89 -6.66
CA ARG A 297 29.63 -3.84 -7.34
C ARG A 297 29.69 -3.70 -8.86
N ARG A 298 29.63 -2.48 -9.40
CA ARG A 298 29.74 -2.23 -10.85
C ARG A 298 31.06 -2.76 -11.41
N LYS A 299 32.18 -2.49 -10.74
CA LYS A 299 33.51 -2.97 -11.13
C LYS A 299 33.64 -4.50 -11.03
N GLY A 300 33.02 -5.11 -10.02
CA GLY A 300 33.04 -6.56 -9.80
C GLY A 300 32.16 -7.37 -10.74
N VAL A 301 31.14 -6.75 -11.37
CA VAL A 301 30.23 -7.38 -12.34
C VAL A 301 30.80 -7.43 -13.76
N ILE A 302 31.93 -6.75 -14.04
CA ILE A 302 32.65 -6.87 -15.33
C ILE A 302 33.43 -8.20 -15.36
N ASN A 303 32.70 -9.31 -15.28
CA ASN A 303 33.19 -10.64 -15.61
C ASN A 303 32.53 -11.01 -16.96
N PRO A 304 33.29 -11.15 -18.05
CA PRO A 304 32.75 -11.22 -19.41
C PRO A 304 31.92 -12.47 -19.73
N ASP A 305 31.84 -13.45 -18.81
CA ASP A 305 31.15 -14.73 -19.00
C ASP A 305 29.76 -14.79 -18.32
N ALA A 306 29.32 -13.72 -17.64
CA ALA A 306 28.01 -13.66 -17.01
C ALA A 306 26.98 -12.96 -17.93
N GLU A 307 26.36 -13.74 -18.83
CA GLU A 307 25.16 -13.29 -19.53
C GLU A 307 24.00 -13.14 -18.52
N GLY A 308 23.61 -11.88 -18.25
CA GLY A 308 22.35 -11.53 -17.61
C GLY A 308 22.44 -11.17 -16.13
N ASP A 309 22.65 -9.89 -15.83
CA ASP A 309 21.60 -9.09 -15.20
C ASP A 309 21.98 -7.59 -15.25
N ASP A 310 21.27 -6.83 -16.08
CA ASP A 310 21.30 -5.36 -16.10
C ASP A 310 20.64 -4.75 -14.84
N GLU A 311 20.36 -5.59 -13.84
CA GLU A 311 19.63 -5.30 -12.59
C GLU A 311 20.47 -4.48 -11.58
N THR A 312 21.79 -4.36 -11.80
CA THR A 312 22.72 -3.75 -10.83
C THR A 312 22.91 -2.24 -10.97
N ASP A 313 22.39 -1.59 -12.01
CA ASP A 313 22.47 -0.12 -12.17
C ASP A 313 21.10 0.57 -12.05
N ALA A 314 20.30 0.14 -11.07
CA ALA A 314 18.98 0.68 -10.77
C ALA A 314 18.91 2.22 -10.60
N PHE A 315 20.05 2.88 -10.34
CA PHE A 315 20.15 4.34 -10.14
C PHE A 315 20.99 5.06 -11.23
N GLY A 316 21.33 4.38 -12.34
CA GLY A 316 22.05 4.92 -13.50
C GLY A 316 23.44 5.55 -13.25
N SER A 317 24.06 6.21 -14.23
CA SER A 317 25.45 6.69 -14.09
C SER A 317 25.69 7.84 -13.07
N ARG A 318 24.65 8.36 -12.39
CA ARG A 318 24.78 9.49 -11.45
C ARG A 318 25.33 9.02 -10.09
N PRO A 319 26.06 9.89 -9.35
CA PRO A 319 26.48 9.57 -7.99
C PRO A 319 25.25 9.36 -7.10
N PHE A 320 25.30 8.36 -6.23
CA PHE A 320 24.22 8.05 -5.30
C PHE A 320 24.00 9.20 -4.32
N THR A 321 22.74 9.60 -4.15
CA THR A 321 22.30 10.54 -3.13
C THR A 321 20.90 10.09 -2.70
N PHE A 322 20.55 10.24 -1.42
CA PHE A 322 19.21 9.85 -0.96
C PHE A 322 18.09 10.66 -1.64
N GLN A 323 18.41 11.86 -2.14
CA GLN A 323 17.50 12.65 -2.99
C GLN A 323 17.22 11.98 -4.34
N LEU A 324 18.25 11.43 -5.00
CA LEU A 324 18.08 10.69 -6.25
C LEU A 324 17.17 9.48 -6.06
N LEU A 325 17.36 8.75 -4.96
CA LEU A 325 16.50 7.62 -4.59
C LEU A 325 15.03 8.07 -4.43
N GLU A 326 14.78 9.19 -3.77
CA GLU A 326 13.43 9.74 -3.60
C GLU A 326 12.82 10.17 -4.94
N GLU A 327 13.59 10.78 -5.83
CA GLU A 327 13.12 11.18 -7.17
C GLU A 327 12.78 9.99 -8.07
N GLU A 328 13.61 8.95 -8.08
CA GLU A 328 13.46 7.80 -8.99
C GLU A 328 12.46 6.76 -8.46
N SER A 329 12.49 6.48 -7.16
CA SER A 329 11.70 5.41 -6.55
C SER A 329 10.57 5.91 -5.66
N GLY A 330 10.53 7.21 -5.34
CA GLY A 330 9.62 7.76 -4.33
C GLY A 330 9.94 7.32 -2.90
N VAL A 331 11.00 6.54 -2.66
CA VAL A 331 11.37 6.05 -1.33
C VAL A 331 12.01 7.19 -0.54
N LYS A 332 11.25 7.77 0.38
CA LYS A 332 11.72 8.82 1.29
C LYS A 332 12.55 8.21 2.42
N VAL A 333 13.77 8.71 2.59
CA VAL A 333 14.69 8.30 3.67
C VAL A 333 14.92 9.46 4.61
N ASP A 334 14.43 9.34 5.85
CA ASP A 334 14.60 10.34 6.91
C ASP A 334 15.72 9.94 7.88
N PHE A 335 16.48 10.91 8.38
CA PHE A 335 17.57 10.69 9.34
C PHE A 335 17.22 11.36 10.67
N LEU A 336 17.02 10.58 11.72
CA LEU A 336 16.71 11.11 13.05
C LEU A 336 17.66 10.55 14.10
N GLY A 337 18.24 11.43 14.90
CA GLY A 337 19.07 11.08 16.04
C GLY A 337 18.23 10.80 17.28
N GLY A 338 18.68 9.85 18.11
CA GLY A 338 18.08 9.63 19.41
C GLY A 338 18.82 8.64 20.28
N SER A 339 18.25 8.40 21.45
CA SER A 339 18.81 7.46 22.42
C SER A 339 17.71 6.62 23.06
N VAL A 340 17.95 5.30 23.09
CA VAL A 340 17.08 4.35 23.79
C VAL A 340 17.27 4.44 25.32
N THR A 341 18.41 4.89 25.84
CA THR A 341 18.66 4.87 27.30
C THR A 341 18.03 6.05 28.04
N THR A 342 17.93 7.22 27.38
CA THR A 342 17.37 8.44 27.99
C THR A 342 15.91 8.27 28.45
N ASP A 343 15.59 8.58 29.70
CA ASP A 343 14.23 8.45 30.22
C ASP A 343 13.29 9.48 29.57
N TYR A 344 12.00 9.13 29.41
CA TYR A 344 10.95 10.02 28.89
C TYR A 344 10.75 11.31 29.71
N ARG A 345 11.38 11.39 30.90
CA ARG A 345 11.28 12.51 31.83
C ARG A 345 12.15 13.70 31.44
N ASP A 346 13.20 13.49 30.66
CA ASP A 346 13.93 14.59 30.07
C ASP A 346 13.15 15.05 28.83
N ASP A 347 12.65 16.29 28.94
CA ASP A 347 11.71 16.96 28.06
C ASP A 347 11.97 16.76 26.57
N ALA A 348 10.90 16.92 25.75
CA ALA A 348 10.74 17.24 24.31
C ALA A 348 11.86 16.94 23.27
N THR A 349 13.12 16.94 23.67
CA THR A 349 14.37 16.59 22.99
C THR A 349 14.79 15.12 23.07
N SER A 350 14.07 14.23 23.79
CA SER A 350 14.40 12.81 23.73
C SER A 350 14.18 12.28 22.31
N GLY A 351 15.25 11.90 21.62
CA GLY A 351 15.16 11.48 20.21
C GLY A 351 14.27 10.26 19.97
N LEU A 352 13.92 9.50 21.03
CA LEU A 352 12.86 8.48 20.96
C LEU A 352 11.51 9.07 20.56
N ARG A 353 11.12 10.23 21.10
CA ARG A 353 9.87 10.91 20.74
C ARG A 353 9.86 11.29 19.26
N SER A 354 11.00 11.72 18.72
CA SER A 354 11.13 12.03 17.29
C SER A 354 10.91 10.79 16.42
N TRP A 355 11.39 9.61 16.85
CA TRP A 355 11.14 8.35 16.16
C TRP A 355 9.67 7.93 16.26
N GLU A 356 9.04 8.10 17.41
CA GLU A 356 7.61 7.85 17.57
C GLU A 356 6.75 8.81 16.74
N GLU A 357 7.13 10.08 16.63
CA GLU A 357 6.45 11.07 15.79
C GLU A 357 6.54 10.70 14.31
N TRP A 358 7.70 10.22 13.86
CA TRP A 358 7.86 9.68 12.51
C TRP A 358 6.99 8.44 12.27
N MET A 359 6.97 7.50 13.22
CA MET A 359 6.07 6.33 13.14
C MET A 359 4.60 6.76 13.09
N GLY A 360 4.20 7.74 13.91
CA GLY A 360 2.87 8.33 13.91
C GLY A 360 2.49 8.93 12.56
N GLN A 361 3.40 9.68 11.92
CA GLN A 361 3.18 10.25 10.58
C GLN A 361 2.99 9.18 9.50
N CYS A 362 3.61 8.01 9.65
CA CYS A 362 3.50 6.90 8.70
C CYS A 362 2.19 6.09 8.85
N LEU A 363 1.47 6.23 9.99
CA LEU A 363 0.16 5.62 10.26
C LEU A 363 -0.99 6.47 9.68
#